data_AF-A0AAP8NLC1-F1
#
_entry.id   AF-A0AAP8NLC1-F1
#
_cell.length_a   1.000
_cell.length_b   1.000
_cell.length_c   1.000
_cell.angle_alpha   90.00
_cell.angle_beta   90.00
_cell.angle_gamma   90.00
#
_symmetry.space_group_name_H-M   'P 1'
#
loop_
_entity.id
_entity.type
_entity.pdbx_description
1 polymer ?
#
loop_
_entity_poly.entity_id
_entity_poly.type
_entity_poly.pdbx_seq_one_letter_code
_entity_poly.pdbx_strand_id
1 'polypeptide(L)'
;MGSKAFAFYFPSMEPYLLSEASEDDSDIINALANTLQIRLKQDPQSIKGCLVPALRILDYISENMQKFNVDPTIYGNITVKLSNIINQIRLL
;
A
#
# COMPACT_ATOMS: atom_id res chain seq x y z
N MET A 1 9.29 -5.27 11.52
CA MET A 1 9.63 -3.85 11.83
C MET A 1 8.73 -3.35 12.97
N GLY A 2 9.26 -2.65 13.98
CA GLY A 2 8.42 -2.07 15.05
C GLY A 2 7.55 -0.92 14.56
N SER A 3 6.52 -0.53 15.32
CA SER A 3 5.53 0.48 14.96
C SER A 3 6.13 1.84 14.60
N LYS A 4 7.08 2.31 15.41
CA LYS A 4 7.78 3.60 15.19
C LYS A 4 8.60 3.57 13.90
N ALA A 5 9.33 2.48 13.67
CA ALA A 5 10.11 2.32 12.44
C ALA A 5 9.19 2.23 11.22
N PHE A 6 8.04 1.56 11.33
CA PHE A 6 7.05 1.54 10.25
C PHE A 6 6.53 2.92 9.92
N ALA A 7 6.02 3.66 10.91
CA ALA A 7 5.48 5.00 10.69
C ALA A 7 6.53 5.98 10.13
N PHE A 8 7.82 5.77 10.45
CA PHE A 8 8.92 6.58 9.94
C PHE A 8 9.34 6.22 8.50
N TYR A 9 9.50 4.93 8.19
CA TYR A 9 10.03 4.49 6.88
C TYR A 9 8.96 4.23 5.84
N PHE A 10 7.75 3.83 6.21
CA PHE A 10 6.69 3.56 5.23
C PHE A 10 6.43 4.74 4.27
N PRO A 11 6.37 6.01 4.74
CA PRO A 11 6.21 7.15 3.84
C PRO A 11 7.34 7.31 2.80
N SER A 12 8.54 6.79 3.06
CA SER A 12 9.66 6.92 2.12
C SER A 12 9.49 6.08 0.84
N MET A 13 8.47 5.21 0.78
CA MET A 13 8.11 4.49 -0.44
C MET A 13 7.38 5.37 -1.46
N GLU A 14 6.75 6.46 -1.01
CA GLU A 14 5.92 7.32 -1.86
C GLU A 14 6.67 7.84 -3.09
N PRO A 15 7.89 8.42 -2.99
CA PRO A 15 8.59 8.94 -4.16
C PRO A 15 8.91 7.88 -5.20
N TYR A 16 9.18 6.64 -4.78
CA TYR A 16 9.43 5.53 -5.69
C TYR A 16 8.15 5.14 -6.44
N LEU A 17 7.07 4.86 -5.70
CA LEU A 17 5.79 4.40 -6.26
C LEU A 17 5.15 5.43 -7.20
N LEU A 18 5.34 6.73 -6.93
CA LEU A 18 4.83 7.82 -7.77
C LEU A 18 5.72 8.11 -8.99
N SER A 19 6.95 7.56 -9.05
CA SER A 19 7.87 7.78 -10.17
C SER A 19 7.77 6.69 -11.23
N GLU A 20 8.21 6.96 -12.46
CA GLU A 20 8.28 5.95 -13.54
C GLU A 20 9.21 4.77 -13.19
N ALA A 21 10.08 4.90 -12.20
CA ALA A 21 10.97 3.81 -11.79
C ALA A 21 10.22 2.58 -11.23
N SER A 22 8.94 2.72 -10.88
CA SER A 22 8.09 1.61 -10.41
C SER A 22 7.20 1.02 -11.51
N GLU A 23 7.43 1.34 -12.79
CA GLU A 23 6.73 0.72 -13.92
C GLU A 23 7.00 -0.80 -13.96
N ASP A 24 5.98 -1.59 -14.28
CA ASP A 24 5.99 -3.07 -14.30
C ASP A 24 6.33 -3.76 -12.96
N ASP A 25 6.52 -3.01 -11.87
CA ASP A 25 6.76 -3.56 -10.54
C ASP A 25 5.45 -4.04 -9.92
N SER A 26 5.02 -5.25 -10.30
CA SER A 26 3.81 -5.87 -9.74
C SER A 26 4.03 -6.38 -8.30
N ASP A 27 5.26 -6.80 -7.99
CA ASP A 27 5.64 -7.34 -6.69
C ASP A 27 5.50 -6.31 -5.57
N ILE A 28 5.88 -5.05 -5.82
CA ILE A 28 5.77 -3.99 -4.81
C ILE A 28 4.32 -3.74 -4.40
N ILE A 29 3.35 -3.87 -5.32
CA ILE A 29 1.92 -3.68 -5.02
C ILE A 29 1.43 -4.77 -4.07
N ASN A 30 1.75 -6.03 -4.35
CA ASN A 30 1.37 -7.13 -3.47
C ASN A 30 2.08 -7.04 -2.11
N ALA A 31 3.38 -6.69 -2.09
CA ALA A 31 4.14 -6.50 -0.86
C ALA A 31 3.56 -5.36 0.01
N LEU A 32 3.20 -4.23 -0.61
CA LEU A 32 2.55 -3.10 0.05
C LEU A 32 1.19 -3.52 0.64
N ALA A 33 0.34 -4.17 -0.17
CA ALA A 33 -0.98 -4.61 0.28
C ALA A 33 -0.88 -5.59 1.47
N ASN A 34 0.02 -6.56 1.39
CA ASN A 34 0.27 -7.50 2.49
C ASN A 34 0.78 -6.80 3.75
N THR A 35 1.74 -5.87 3.60
CA THR A 35 2.29 -5.13 4.72
C THR A 35 1.22 -4.33 5.44
N LEU A 36 0.40 -3.56 4.70
CA LEU A 36 -0.68 -2.78 5.28
C LEU A 36 -1.75 -3.67 5.93
N GLN A 37 -2.10 -4.79 5.31
CA GLN A 37 -3.07 -5.73 5.89
C GLN A 37 -2.57 -6.34 7.21
N ILE A 38 -1.28 -6.72 7.29
CA ILE A 38 -0.66 -7.21 8.53
C ILE A 38 -0.70 -6.12 9.61
N ARG A 39 -0.40 -4.87 9.24
CA ARG A 39 -0.43 -3.73 10.17
C ARG A 39 -1.83 -3.44 10.68
N LEU A 40 -2.83 -3.40 9.82
CA LEU A 40 -4.22 -3.23 10.20
C LEU A 40 -4.67 -4.30 11.21
N LYS A 41 -4.22 -5.54 11.04
CA LYS A 41 -4.57 -6.65 11.93
C LYS A 41 -3.84 -6.62 13.28
N GLN A 42 -2.54 -6.31 13.28
CA GLN A 42 -1.68 -6.49 14.45
C GLN A 42 -1.47 -5.20 15.25
N ASP A 43 -1.37 -4.06 14.56
CA ASP A 43 -1.08 -2.76 15.16
C ASP A 43 -1.59 -1.61 14.27
N PRO A 44 -2.91 -1.38 14.22
CA PRO A 44 -3.49 -0.30 13.41
C PRO A 44 -3.01 1.11 13.82
N GLN A 45 -2.54 1.29 15.06
CA GLN A 45 -2.02 2.60 15.52
C GLN A 45 -0.75 3.00 14.77
N SER A 46 0.06 2.02 14.33
CA SER A 46 1.23 2.30 13.49
C SER A 46 0.86 2.94 12.15
N ILE A 47 -0.32 2.64 11.60
CA ILE A 47 -0.81 3.26 10.35
C ILE A 47 -1.32 4.67 10.61
N LYS A 48 -1.93 4.96 11.77
CA LYS A 48 -2.37 6.32 12.12
C LYS A 48 -1.20 7.32 12.07
N GLY A 49 -0.01 6.89 12.49
CA GLY A 49 1.21 7.71 12.43
C GLY A 49 1.66 8.09 11.02
N CYS A 50 1.15 7.42 9.98
CA CYS A 50 1.46 7.68 8.57
C CYS A 50 0.20 7.64 7.69
N LEU A 51 -0.95 8.08 8.21
CA LEU A 51 -2.25 7.91 7.54
C LEU A 51 -2.33 8.66 6.20
N VAL A 52 -1.87 9.92 6.19
CA VAL A 52 -1.88 10.78 4.99
C VAL A 52 -1.06 10.18 3.84
N PRO A 53 0.23 9.83 4.02
CA PRO A 53 0.99 9.19 2.94
C PRO A 53 0.43 7.80 2.58
N ALA A 54 -0.09 7.03 3.54
CA ALA A 54 -0.72 5.73 3.22
C ALA A 54 -1.92 5.86 2.29
N LEU A 55 -2.83 6.79 2.56
CA LEU A 55 -3.98 7.03 1.69
C LEU A 55 -3.54 7.55 0.32
N ARG A 56 -2.60 8.49 0.26
CA ARG A 56 -2.11 9.03 -1.02
C ARG A 56 -1.46 7.96 -1.89
N ILE A 57 -0.62 7.10 -1.31
CA ILE A 57 -0.01 5.98 -2.02
C ILE A 57 -1.10 5.04 -2.55
N LEU A 58 -2.08 4.68 -1.73
CA LEU A 58 -3.15 3.75 -2.11
C LEU A 58 -4.08 4.32 -3.18
N ASP A 59 -4.44 5.60 -3.08
CA ASP A 59 -5.27 6.29 -4.06
C ASP A 59 -4.51 6.38 -5.39
N TYR A 60 -3.23 6.78 -5.39
CA TYR A 60 -2.39 6.79 -6.60
C TYR A 60 -2.28 5.42 -7.25
N ILE A 61 -2.01 4.36 -6.48
CA ILE A 61 -1.95 2.99 -7.01
C ILE A 61 -3.29 2.58 -7.63
N SER A 62 -4.41 2.93 -6.98
CA SER A 62 -5.75 2.59 -7.47
C SER A 62 -6.07 3.28 -8.80
N GLU A 63 -5.65 4.54 -8.96
CA GLU A 63 -5.81 5.32 -10.19
C GLU A 63 -4.86 4.88 -11.31
N ASN A 64 -3.70 4.32 -10.96
CA ASN A 64 -2.62 3.98 -11.91
C ASN A 64 -2.32 2.47 -11.95
N MET A 65 -3.31 1.61 -11.67
CA MET A 65 -3.10 0.16 -11.53
C MET A 65 -2.42 -0.48 -12.75
N GLN A 66 -2.71 0.03 -13.96
CA GLN A 66 -2.13 -0.49 -15.21
C GLN A 66 -0.61 -0.34 -15.27
N LYS A 67 -0.05 0.71 -14.67
CA LYS A 67 1.41 0.97 -14.61
C LYS A 67 2.19 -0.19 -14.00
N PHE A 68 1.60 -0.86 -13.01
CA PHE A 68 2.27 -1.89 -12.23
C PHE A 68 2.14 -3.30 -12.84
N ASN A 69 1.40 -3.43 -13.95
CA ASN A 69 1.27 -4.69 -14.69
C ASN A 69 0.96 -5.92 -13.80
N VAL A 70 0.03 -5.75 -12.86
CA VAL A 70 -0.28 -6.81 -11.87
C VAL A 70 -1.07 -7.93 -12.53
N ASP A 71 -0.47 -9.12 -12.61
CA ASP A 71 -1.12 -10.31 -13.15
C ASP A 71 -2.10 -10.94 -12.11
N PRO A 72 -3.41 -10.96 -12.39
CA PRO A 72 -4.39 -11.55 -11.49
C PRO A 72 -4.28 -13.07 -11.35
N THR A 73 -3.60 -13.77 -12.26
CA THR A 73 -3.33 -15.21 -12.13
C THR A 73 -2.28 -15.52 -11.07
N ILE A 74 -1.42 -14.55 -10.77
CA ILE A 74 -0.36 -14.66 -9.75
C ILE A 74 -0.85 -14.07 -8.41
N TYR A 75 -1.40 -12.85 -8.44
CA TYR A 75 -1.71 -12.08 -7.22
C TYR A 75 -3.19 -12.07 -6.84
N GLY A 76 -4.05 -12.69 -7.65
CA GLY A 76 -5.50 -12.66 -7.47
C GLY A 76 -6.09 -11.26 -7.72
N ASN A 77 -7.28 -11.01 -7.17
CA ASN A 77 -7.95 -9.72 -7.34
C ASN A 77 -7.36 -8.65 -6.39
N ILE A 78 -6.23 -8.07 -6.80
CA ILE A 78 -5.52 -7.06 -6.01
C ILE A 78 -6.34 -5.79 -5.80
N THR A 79 -7.17 -5.39 -6.77
CA THR A 79 -8.00 -4.19 -6.71
C THR A 79 -9.02 -4.28 -5.57
N VAL A 80 -9.66 -5.44 -5.39
CA VAL A 80 -10.59 -5.67 -4.27
C VAL A 80 -9.84 -5.64 -2.94
N LYS A 81 -8.64 -6.23 -2.88
CA LYS A 81 -7.80 -6.22 -1.68
C LYS A 81 -7.42 -4.79 -1.28
N LEU A 82 -6.98 -3.97 -2.22
CA LEU A 82 -6.62 -2.57 -1.97
C LEU A 82 -7.83 -1.73 -1.57
N SER A 83 -8.98 -1.90 -2.23
CA SER A 83 -10.23 -1.25 -1.84
C SER A 83 -10.62 -1.55 -0.40
N ASN A 84 -10.49 -2.81 0.03
CA ASN A 84 -10.75 -3.22 1.41
C ASN A 84 -9.76 -2.60 2.42
N ILE A 85 -8.49 -2.47 2.05
CA ILE A 85 -7.47 -1.83 2.87
C ILE A 85 -7.77 -0.33 3.01
N ILE A 86 -8.06 0.36 1.90
CA ILE A 86 -8.41 1.79 1.88
C ILE A 86 -9.61 2.05 2.81
N ASN A 87 -10.67 1.24 2.69
CA ASN A 87 -11.84 1.38 3.54
C ASN A 87 -11.52 1.18 5.02
N GLN A 88 -10.68 0.20 5.38
CA GLN A 88 -10.26 0.01 6.77
C GLN A 88 -9.43 1.17 7.29
N ILE A 89 -8.50 1.71 6.49
CA ILE A 89 -7.66 2.85 6.89
C ILE A 89 -8.51 4.10 7.09
N ARG A 90 -9.52 4.35 6.24
CA ARG A 90 -10.45 5.48 6.39
C ARG A 90 -11.30 5.41 7.66
N LEU A 91 -11.37 4.26 8.33
CA LEU A 91 -12.10 4.06 9.58
C LEU A 91 -11.20 4.14 10.84
N LEU A 92 -9.88 4.30 10.68
CA LEU A 92 -8.93 4.44 11.80
C LEU A 92 -8.95 5.87 12.38
#